data_AF-A0A382P5D4-F1
#
_entry.id   AF-A0A382P5D4-F1
#
_cell.length_a   1.000
_cell.length_b   1.000
_cell.length_c   1.000
_cell.angle_alpha   90.00
_cell.angle_beta   90.00
_cell.angle_gamma   90.00
#
_symmetry.space_group_name_H-M   'P 1'
#
loop_
_entity.id
_entity.type
_entity.pdbx_description
1 polymer ?
#
loop_
_entity_poly.entity_id
_entity_poly.type
_entity_poly.pdbx_seq_one_letter_code
_entity_poly.pdbx_strand_id
1 'polypeptide(L)'
;MHQKKKWVFCDKHIQRSLFKLGYSDTNAEYSISFKIINKLLIGFIFSLLKVTYYYFLQFLVVQKKELKNKKAIFLKSGNGYDYANLYRVVDFDESKVVYINSFTMKSYMGVVKVGFLTLIDVFVRSFIVYCSVIKNNLPNNIENLVIENGLRNIAQYTYLSSFFKTVKSFNRDIHVYSGGAMLASNASIDVNLKTSYLLHGHIGIPHSIVFPSFDEVYVYSNDEKLYLESSGV
;
A
#
# COMPACT_ATOMS: atom_id res chain seq x y z
N MET A 1 4.09 -14.71 -5.49
CA MET A 1 3.90 -13.43 -6.21
C MET A 1 4.90 -12.37 -5.76
N HIS A 2 5.48 -11.61 -6.69
CA HIS A 2 6.45 -10.55 -6.39
C HIS A 2 5.83 -9.38 -5.61
N GLN A 3 6.54 -8.82 -4.62
CA GLN A 3 6.09 -7.73 -3.73
C GLN A 3 5.42 -6.56 -4.48
N LYS A 4 6.07 -6.05 -5.54
CA LYS A 4 5.53 -4.99 -6.43
C LYS A 4 4.13 -5.24 -7.01
N LYS A 5 3.65 -6.49 -7.07
CA LYS A 5 2.31 -6.83 -7.59
C LYS A 5 1.24 -6.86 -6.48
N LYS A 6 1.63 -6.97 -5.20
CA LYS A 6 0.72 -7.24 -4.07
C LYS A 6 -0.31 -6.13 -3.83
N TRP A 7 0.04 -4.87 -4.10
CA TRP A 7 -0.89 -3.74 -3.92
C TRP A 7 -2.16 -3.85 -4.80
N VAL A 8 -2.09 -4.55 -5.94
CA VAL A 8 -3.25 -4.77 -6.82
C VAL A 8 -4.33 -5.62 -6.12
N PHE A 9 -3.91 -6.50 -5.22
CA PHE A 9 -4.75 -7.40 -4.44
C PHE A 9 -5.10 -6.84 -3.05
N CYS A 10 -4.84 -5.54 -2.82
CA CYS A 10 -5.11 -4.86 -1.56
C CYS A 10 -6.62 -4.61 -1.38
N ASP A 11 -7.39 -5.68 -1.20
CA ASP A 11 -8.81 -5.66 -0.89
C ASP A 11 -9.21 -6.92 -0.10
N LYS A 12 -10.07 -6.76 0.91
CA LYS A 12 -10.44 -7.87 1.81
C LYS A 12 -11.24 -8.97 1.10
N HIS A 13 -12.04 -8.63 0.10
CA HIS A 13 -12.81 -9.62 -0.66
C HIS A 13 -11.91 -10.43 -1.59
N ILE A 14 -10.95 -9.77 -2.26
CA ILE A 14 -9.95 -10.46 -3.08
C ILE A 14 -9.16 -11.46 -2.24
N GLN A 15 -8.64 -11.04 -1.08
CA GLN A 15 -7.85 -11.91 -0.20
C GLN A 15 -8.65 -13.11 0.31
N ARG A 16 -9.90 -12.90 0.73
CA ARG A 16 -10.80 -13.99 1.15
C ARG A 16 -11.11 -14.96 0.01
N SER A 17 -11.32 -14.47 -1.21
CA SER A 17 -11.60 -15.31 -2.38
C SER A 17 -10.39 -16.15 -2.76
N LEU A 18 -9.19 -15.57 -2.73
CA LEU A 18 -7.94 -16.31 -2.96
C LEU A 18 -7.75 -17.43 -1.94
N PHE A 19 -8.00 -17.13 -0.66
CA PHE A 19 -7.87 -18.11 0.42
C PHE A 19 -8.85 -19.27 0.24
N LYS A 20 -10.13 -18.98 -0.05
CA LYS A 20 -11.16 -20.02 -0.28
C LYS A 20 -10.86 -20.93 -1.46
N LEU A 21 -10.20 -20.40 -2.49
CA LEU A 21 -9.84 -21.16 -3.68
C LEU A 21 -8.53 -21.95 -3.52
N GLY A 22 -7.82 -21.78 -2.40
CA GLY A 22 -6.48 -22.35 -2.23
C GLY A 22 -5.53 -21.91 -3.33
N TYR A 23 -5.72 -20.69 -3.88
CA TYR A 23 -4.99 -20.25 -5.05
C TYR A 23 -3.49 -20.11 -4.72
N SER A 24 -2.71 -21.09 -5.14
CA SER A 24 -1.26 -21.02 -5.21
C SER A 24 -0.88 -20.53 -6.61
N ASP A 25 -0.17 -19.41 -6.68
CA ASP A 25 0.31 -18.71 -7.88
C ASP A 25 0.48 -19.64 -9.12
N THR A 26 -0.38 -19.54 -10.13
CA THR A 26 -0.19 -20.25 -11.41
C THR A 26 0.31 -19.28 -12.48
N ASN A 27 1.52 -19.52 -12.98
CA ASN A 27 2.24 -18.69 -13.96
C ASN A 27 1.72 -18.82 -15.40
N ALA A 28 0.42 -19.04 -15.62
CA ALA A 28 -0.13 -19.06 -16.97
C ALA A 28 -0.43 -17.62 -17.42
N GLU A 29 0.22 -17.14 -18.48
CA GLU A 29 -0.12 -15.88 -19.14
C GLU A 29 -1.28 -16.12 -20.12
N TYR A 30 -2.28 -15.24 -20.11
CA TYR A 30 -3.43 -15.32 -21.03
C TYR A 30 -3.61 -14.04 -21.84
N SER A 31 -4.27 -14.17 -23.00
CA SER A 31 -4.56 -13.05 -23.89
C SER A 31 -5.72 -12.21 -23.35
N ILE A 32 -5.50 -10.89 -23.24
CA ILE A 32 -6.53 -9.97 -22.75
C ILE A 32 -7.63 -9.83 -23.82
N SER A 33 -8.89 -10.02 -23.43
CA SER A 33 -10.02 -9.78 -24.34
C SER A 33 -10.19 -8.29 -24.70
N PHE A 34 -10.72 -7.99 -25.89
CA PHE A 34 -10.94 -6.62 -26.36
C PHE A 34 -11.80 -5.77 -25.39
N LYS A 35 -12.79 -6.40 -24.74
CA LYS A 35 -13.64 -5.75 -23.72
C LYS A 35 -12.81 -5.27 -22.51
N ILE A 36 -11.84 -6.07 -22.07
CA ILE A 36 -10.94 -5.69 -20.98
C ILE A 36 -10.03 -4.56 -21.44
N ILE A 37 -9.50 -4.59 -22.67
CA ILE A 37 -8.65 -3.52 -23.22
C ILE A 37 -9.35 -2.15 -23.13
N ASN A 38 -10.61 -2.06 -23.57
CA ASN A 38 -11.38 -0.81 -23.47
C ASN A 38 -11.57 -0.34 -22.02
N LYS A 39 -11.86 -1.27 -21.10
CA LYS A 39 -11.97 -0.98 -19.66
C LYS A 39 -10.64 -0.46 -19.08
N LEU A 40 -9.51 -1.02 -19.52
CA LEU A 40 -8.18 -0.58 -19.11
C LEU A 40 -7.84 0.81 -19.63
N LEU A 41 -8.20 1.12 -20.89
CA LEU A 41 -7.95 2.44 -21.48
C LEU A 41 -8.76 3.54 -20.78
N ILE A 42 -10.05 3.28 -20.55
CA ILE A 42 -10.91 4.18 -19.77
C ILE A 42 -10.36 4.35 -18.35
N GLY A 43 -10.01 3.23 -17.71
CA GLY A 43 -9.44 3.22 -16.36
C GLY A 43 -8.10 3.97 -16.25
N PHE A 44 -7.25 3.90 -17.29
CA PHE A 44 -6.02 4.68 -17.40
C PHE A 44 -6.31 6.18 -17.38
N ILE A 45 -7.22 6.65 -18.23
CA ILE A 45 -7.59 8.07 -18.34
C ILE A 45 -8.13 8.58 -17.00
N PHE A 46 -9.09 7.87 -16.39
CA PHE A 46 -9.64 8.26 -15.09
C PHE A 46 -8.58 8.27 -13.99
N SER A 47 -7.69 7.29 -13.97
CA SER A 47 -6.60 7.22 -12.99
C SER A 47 -5.63 8.38 -13.17
N LEU A 48 -5.26 8.72 -14.42
CA LEU A 48 -4.38 9.84 -14.74
C LEU A 48 -5.00 11.18 -14.34
N LEU A 49 -6.30 11.39 -14.61
CA LEU A 49 -7.03 12.58 -14.18
C LEU A 49 -7.05 12.68 -12.64
N LYS A 50 -7.27 11.57 -11.93
CA LYS A 50 -7.28 11.53 -10.46
C LYS A 50 -5.90 11.77 -9.85
N VAL A 51 -4.84 11.24 -10.46
CA VAL A 51 -3.45 11.52 -10.06
C VAL A 51 -3.10 12.99 -10.27
N THR A 52 -3.48 13.54 -11.43
CA THR A 52 -3.33 14.97 -11.73
C THR A 52 -4.11 15.84 -10.74
N TYR A 53 -5.33 15.44 -10.39
CA TYR A 53 -6.12 16.08 -9.35
C TYR A 53 -5.39 16.07 -7.99
N TYR A 54 -4.81 14.95 -7.57
CA TYR A 54 -4.00 14.89 -6.35
C TYR A 54 -2.78 15.80 -6.41
N TYR A 55 -2.13 15.91 -7.58
CA TYR A 55 -1.01 16.82 -7.78
C TYR A 55 -1.42 18.27 -7.56
N PHE A 56 -2.58 18.72 -8.04
CA PHE A 56 -3.03 20.09 -7.80
C PHE A 56 -3.58 20.28 -6.38
N LEU A 57 -4.30 19.30 -5.84
CA LEU A 57 -4.89 19.36 -4.50
C LEU A 57 -3.84 19.58 -3.41
N GLN A 58 -2.64 19.02 -3.56
CA GLN A 58 -1.58 19.17 -2.55
C GLN A 58 -1.14 20.63 -2.33
N PHE A 59 -1.31 21.51 -3.32
CA PHE A 59 -0.96 22.93 -3.19
C PHE A 59 -1.97 23.71 -2.35
N LEU A 60 -3.18 23.16 -2.17
CA LEU A 60 -4.22 23.70 -1.30
C LEU A 60 -4.09 23.21 0.15
N VAL A 61 -3.16 22.29 0.42
CA VAL A 61 -2.95 21.72 1.75
C VAL A 61 -1.76 22.39 2.43
N VAL A 62 -2.00 22.96 3.61
CA VAL A 62 -0.94 23.55 4.45
C VAL A 62 0.00 22.45 4.93
N GLN A 63 1.30 22.61 4.68
CA GLN A 63 2.33 21.71 5.17
C GLN A 63 2.63 22.02 6.64
N LYS A 64 2.55 21.00 7.50
CA LYS A 64 2.72 21.16 8.95
C LYS A 64 3.90 20.37 9.53
N LYS A 65 4.56 19.51 8.74
CA LYS A 65 5.46 18.48 9.26
C LYS A 65 6.76 18.43 8.47
N GLU A 66 7.88 18.65 9.17
CA GLU A 66 9.23 18.49 8.62
C GLU A 66 9.74 17.05 8.85
N LEU A 67 10.41 16.47 7.85
CA LEU A 67 10.93 15.09 7.87
C LEU A 67 12.38 14.95 8.37
N LYS A 68 13.19 16.02 8.29
CA LYS A 68 14.64 15.96 8.44
C LYS A 68 15.11 15.38 9.79
N ASN A 69 14.37 15.69 10.86
CA ASN A 69 14.72 15.28 12.23
C ASN A 69 13.82 14.16 12.78
N LYS A 70 13.05 13.49 11.93
CA LYS A 70 12.06 12.47 12.31
C LYS A 70 12.66 11.09 12.13
N LYS A 71 12.34 10.18 13.06
CA LYS A 71 12.79 8.78 13.00
C LYS A 71 11.75 7.86 12.39
N ALA A 72 10.47 8.21 12.52
CA ALA A 72 9.38 7.35 12.08
C ALA A 72 8.21 8.08 11.43
N ILE A 73 7.53 7.39 10.52
CA ILE A 73 6.17 7.70 10.08
C ILE A 73 5.25 6.65 10.69
N PHE A 74 4.18 7.09 11.35
CA PHE A 74 3.14 6.20 11.82
C PHE A 74 1.85 6.39 11.01
N LEU A 75 1.46 5.33 10.31
CA LEU A 75 0.25 5.20 9.51
C LEU A 75 -0.89 4.72 10.40
N LYS A 76 -1.72 5.67 10.83
CA LYS A 76 -2.89 5.42 11.70
C LYS A 76 -4.03 4.83 10.91
N SER A 77 -4.67 3.79 11.45
CA SER A 77 -5.78 3.10 10.82
C SER A 77 -7.15 3.41 11.47
N GLY A 78 -7.18 3.94 12.70
CA GLY A 78 -8.43 4.26 13.41
C GLY A 78 -8.38 5.48 14.35
N ASN A 79 -9.27 5.46 15.36
CA ASN A 79 -9.55 6.57 16.28
C ASN A 79 -8.51 6.76 17.41
N GLY A 80 -7.40 6.02 17.40
CA GLY A 80 -6.26 6.29 18.28
C GLY A 80 -5.88 5.20 19.29
N TYR A 81 -6.45 4.00 19.21
CA TYR A 81 -5.90 2.87 19.98
C TYR A 81 -4.55 2.41 19.44
N ASP A 82 -4.28 2.72 18.17
CA ASP A 82 -3.10 2.30 17.44
C ASP A 82 -1.79 2.92 17.99
N TYR A 83 -1.87 4.08 18.67
CA TYR A 83 -0.70 4.80 19.20
C TYR A 83 0.01 4.06 20.33
N ALA A 84 -0.77 3.44 21.22
CA ALA A 84 -0.23 2.78 22.40
C ALA A 84 0.68 1.61 21.99
N ASN A 85 0.36 0.94 20.88
CA ASN A 85 1.17 -0.16 20.38
C ASN A 85 2.46 0.30 19.72
N LEU A 86 2.49 1.50 19.11
CA LEU A 86 3.73 2.06 18.59
C LEU A 86 4.76 2.25 19.71
N TYR A 87 4.38 2.91 20.81
CA TYR A 87 5.30 3.19 21.92
C TYR A 87 5.65 1.98 22.79
N ARG A 88 5.05 0.81 22.52
CA ARG A 88 5.53 -0.46 23.08
C ARG A 88 6.75 -1.01 22.35
N VAL A 89 6.97 -0.59 21.10
CA VAL A 89 8.01 -1.15 20.23
C VAL A 89 9.08 -0.14 19.84
N VAL A 90 8.84 1.16 20.06
CA VAL A 90 9.80 2.23 19.78
C VAL A 90 10.36 2.84 21.05
N ASP A 91 11.62 3.29 21.00
CA ASP A 91 12.37 3.86 22.11
C ASP A 91 12.54 5.39 22.03
N PHE A 92 11.86 6.04 21.08
CA PHE A 92 11.98 7.47 20.83
C PHE A 92 10.69 8.24 21.14
N ASP A 93 10.87 9.53 21.47
CA ASP A 93 9.78 10.43 21.82
C ASP A 93 8.82 10.71 20.65
N GLU A 94 7.60 11.13 21.00
CA GLU A 94 6.57 11.55 20.06
C GLU A 94 7.01 12.66 19.10
N SER A 95 7.92 13.53 19.56
CA SER A 95 8.51 14.58 18.72
C SER A 95 9.26 14.03 17.50
N LYS A 96 9.67 12.74 17.51
CA LYS A 96 10.37 12.07 16.41
C LYS A 96 9.43 11.35 15.44
N VAL A 97 8.12 11.38 15.68
CA VAL A 97 7.12 10.68 14.88
C VAL A 97 6.34 11.62 13.97
N VAL A 98 6.16 11.21 12.72
CA VAL A 98 5.26 11.84 11.75
C VAL A 98 4.00 11.00 11.65
N TYR A 99 2.93 11.54 12.19
CA TYR A 99 1.63 10.91 12.21
C TYR A 99 0.84 11.15 10.93
N ILE A 100 0.37 10.11 10.26
CA ILE A 100 -0.46 10.24 9.05
C ILE A 100 -1.75 9.44 9.24
N ASN A 101 -2.90 10.06 9.02
CA ASN A 101 -4.15 9.32 8.88
C ASN A 101 -4.13 8.61 7.52
N SER A 102 -4.01 7.29 7.55
CA SER A 102 -3.57 6.52 6.39
C SER A 102 -4.58 6.47 5.26
N PHE A 103 -5.86 6.63 5.58
CA PHE A 103 -6.96 6.59 4.62
C PHE A 103 -7.32 8.00 4.10
N THR A 104 -6.60 9.03 4.55
CA THR A 104 -6.85 10.43 4.16
C THR A 104 -5.68 10.99 3.35
N MET A 105 -5.80 11.07 2.02
CA MET A 105 -4.73 11.58 1.12
C MET A 105 -4.20 12.97 1.52
N LYS A 106 -5.07 13.87 2.01
CA LYS A 106 -4.67 15.20 2.50
C LYS A 106 -3.67 15.12 3.67
N SER A 107 -3.67 14.05 4.46
CA SER A 107 -2.71 13.86 5.54
C SER A 107 -1.28 13.62 5.03
N TYR A 108 -1.14 12.97 3.88
CA TYR A 108 0.15 12.78 3.21
C TYR A 108 0.62 14.09 2.55
N MET A 109 -0.29 14.79 1.87
CA MET A 109 -0.04 16.09 1.24
C MET A 109 0.48 17.14 2.25
N GLY A 110 -0.02 17.10 3.49
CA GLY A 110 0.39 18.00 4.57
C GLY A 110 1.76 17.69 5.19
N VAL A 111 2.43 16.61 4.75
CA VAL A 111 3.80 16.28 5.16
C VAL A 111 4.79 16.80 4.14
N VAL A 112 4.72 16.33 2.89
CA VAL A 112 5.64 16.75 1.84
C VAL A 112 4.94 16.79 0.48
N LYS A 113 5.36 17.75 -0.36
CA LYS A 113 4.87 17.88 -1.73
C LYS A 113 5.61 16.89 -2.63
N VAL A 114 4.86 16.25 -3.50
CA VAL A 114 5.34 15.32 -4.52
C VAL A 114 5.54 16.06 -5.83
N GLY A 115 6.73 15.93 -6.42
CA GLY A 115 7.05 16.51 -7.72
C GLY A 115 6.30 15.83 -8.88
N PHE A 116 5.87 16.63 -9.86
CA PHE A 116 5.07 16.15 -10.99
C PHE A 116 5.75 15.02 -11.77
N LEU A 117 7.03 15.17 -12.11
CA LEU A 117 7.78 14.15 -12.86
C LEU A 117 7.87 12.82 -12.11
N THR A 118 8.04 12.88 -10.77
CA THR A 118 8.06 11.67 -9.93
C THR A 118 6.68 11.00 -9.92
N LEU A 119 5.61 11.80 -9.92
CA LEU A 119 4.24 11.31 -9.94
C LEU A 119 3.92 10.59 -11.25
N ILE A 120 4.31 11.17 -12.40
CA ILE A 120 4.09 10.56 -13.72
C ILE A 120 4.95 9.31 -13.94
N ASP A 121 6.23 9.31 -13.54
CA ASP A 121 7.11 8.13 -13.59
C ASP A 121 6.50 6.96 -12.80
N VAL A 122 6.06 7.21 -11.56
CA VAL A 122 5.44 6.20 -10.71
C VAL A 122 4.09 5.75 -11.26
N PHE A 123 3.30 6.65 -11.86
CA PHE A 123 2.02 6.31 -12.48
C PHE A 123 2.20 5.29 -13.60
N VAL A 124 3.10 5.58 -14.55
CA VAL A 124 3.37 4.69 -15.69
C VAL A 124 3.85 3.32 -15.21
N ARG A 125 4.79 3.28 -14.25
CA ARG A 125 5.28 2.01 -13.68
C ARG A 125 4.16 1.23 -12.98
N SER A 126 3.34 1.90 -12.18
CA SER A 126 2.22 1.27 -11.46
C SER A 126 1.20 0.70 -12.43
N PHE A 127 0.92 1.42 -13.53
CA PHE A 127 0.01 0.95 -14.56
C PHE A 127 0.56 -0.26 -15.32
N ILE A 128 1.85 -0.26 -15.68
CA ILE A 128 2.51 -1.44 -16.30
C ILE A 128 2.42 -2.65 -15.39
N VAL A 129 2.71 -2.49 -14.09
CA VAL A 129 2.60 -3.57 -13.09
C VAL A 129 1.16 -4.08 -13.01
N TYR A 130 0.18 -3.19 -12.95
CA TYR A 130 -1.23 -3.56 -12.94
C TYR A 130 -1.63 -4.36 -14.19
N CYS A 131 -1.24 -3.90 -15.39
CA CYS A 131 -1.46 -4.64 -16.63
C CYS A 131 -0.79 -6.03 -16.59
N SER A 132 0.41 -6.14 -16.02
CA SER A 132 1.08 -7.44 -15.85
C SER A 132 0.33 -8.38 -14.89
N VAL A 133 -0.43 -7.83 -13.92
CA VAL A 133 -1.25 -8.64 -13.00
C VAL A 133 -2.47 -9.20 -13.72
N ILE A 134 -3.15 -8.37 -14.52
CA ILE A 134 -4.35 -8.76 -15.28
C ILE A 134 -4.03 -9.79 -16.37
N LYS A 135 -2.81 -9.76 -16.92
CA LYS A 135 -2.36 -10.76 -17.90
C LYS A 135 -2.14 -12.16 -17.29
N ASN A 136 -2.08 -12.29 -15.97
CA ASN A 136 -1.98 -13.62 -15.35
C ASN A 136 -3.35 -14.28 -15.34
N ASN A 137 -3.37 -15.60 -15.48
CA ASN A 137 -4.57 -16.43 -15.48
C ASN A 137 -5.22 -16.48 -14.08
N LEU A 138 -5.89 -15.39 -13.71
CA LEU A 138 -6.66 -15.30 -12.48
C LEU A 138 -7.99 -16.04 -12.65
N PRO A 139 -8.50 -16.72 -11.61
CA PRO A 139 -9.84 -17.29 -11.64
C PRO A 139 -10.88 -16.21 -12.01
N ASN A 140 -11.84 -16.53 -12.89
CA ASN A 140 -12.82 -15.56 -13.44
C ASN A 140 -13.56 -14.73 -12.36
N ASN A 141 -13.82 -15.32 -11.20
CA ASN A 141 -14.46 -14.64 -10.07
C ASN A 141 -13.54 -13.63 -9.35
N ILE A 142 -12.22 -13.85 -9.40
CA ILE A 142 -11.19 -12.96 -8.85
C ILE A 142 -10.78 -11.91 -9.88
N GLU A 143 -10.67 -12.27 -11.15
CA GLU A 143 -10.22 -11.38 -12.23
C GLU A 143 -11.01 -10.08 -12.26
N ASN A 144 -12.35 -10.16 -12.22
CA ASN A 144 -13.21 -8.98 -12.21
C ASN A 144 -12.98 -8.09 -10.98
N LEU A 145 -12.83 -8.70 -9.79
CA LEU A 145 -12.54 -7.97 -8.56
C LEU A 145 -11.17 -7.29 -8.62
N VAL A 146 -10.16 -7.97 -9.15
CA VAL A 146 -8.80 -7.45 -9.34
C VAL A 146 -8.81 -6.28 -10.32
N ILE A 147 -9.54 -6.39 -11.43
CA ILE A 147 -9.66 -5.30 -12.40
C ILE A 147 -10.32 -4.08 -11.76
N GLU A 148 -11.42 -4.26 -11.03
CA GLU A 148 -12.11 -3.13 -10.40
C GLU A 148 -11.31 -2.50 -9.27
N ASN A 149 -10.72 -3.32 -8.41
CA ASN A 149 -9.91 -2.85 -7.29
C ASN A 149 -8.64 -2.14 -7.78
N GLY A 150 -7.94 -2.73 -8.75
CA GLY A 150 -6.72 -2.15 -9.31
C GLY A 150 -6.99 -0.78 -9.94
N LEU A 151 -8.04 -0.64 -10.75
CA LEU A 151 -8.44 0.67 -11.30
C LEU A 151 -8.80 1.70 -10.23
N ARG A 152 -9.44 1.29 -9.13
CA ARG A 152 -9.74 2.20 -8.00
C ARG A 152 -8.48 2.66 -7.27
N ASN A 153 -7.50 1.76 -7.14
CA ASN A 153 -6.32 1.94 -6.31
C ASN A 153 -5.13 2.56 -7.04
N ILE A 154 -4.97 2.41 -8.35
CA ILE A 154 -3.79 2.91 -9.10
C ILE A 154 -3.48 4.36 -8.75
N ALA A 155 -4.48 5.24 -8.75
CA ALA A 155 -4.24 6.66 -8.50
C ALA A 155 -3.77 6.94 -7.06
N GLN A 156 -4.36 6.26 -6.08
CA GLN A 156 -3.96 6.37 -4.67
C GLN A 156 -2.57 5.76 -4.46
N TYR A 157 -2.34 4.56 -4.99
CA TYR A 157 -1.07 3.87 -4.93
C TYR A 157 0.06 4.69 -5.55
N THR A 158 -0.21 5.30 -6.71
CA THR A 158 0.72 6.19 -7.39
C THR A 158 1.13 7.34 -6.48
N TYR A 159 0.15 8.06 -5.92
CA TYR A 159 0.44 9.18 -5.03
C TYR A 159 1.21 8.74 -3.78
N LEU A 160 0.80 7.63 -3.14
CA LEU A 160 1.45 7.07 -1.96
C LEU A 160 2.91 6.65 -2.26
N SER A 161 3.14 5.96 -3.37
CA SER A 161 4.48 5.52 -3.78
C SER A 161 5.37 6.72 -4.10
N SER A 162 4.85 7.73 -4.80
CA SER A 162 5.60 8.96 -5.05
C SER A 162 5.87 9.75 -3.76
N PHE A 163 4.92 9.75 -2.82
CA PHE A 163 5.10 10.31 -1.47
C PHE A 163 6.25 9.62 -0.73
N PHE A 164 6.24 8.28 -0.63
CA PHE A 164 7.30 7.56 0.07
C PHE A 164 8.66 7.65 -0.64
N LYS A 165 8.67 7.70 -1.98
CA LYS A 165 9.89 7.97 -2.77
C LYS A 165 10.47 9.35 -2.44
N THR A 166 9.60 10.35 -2.28
CA THR A 166 9.97 11.71 -1.88
C THR A 166 10.48 11.73 -0.44
N VAL A 167 9.78 11.09 0.50
CA VAL A 167 10.21 10.93 1.90
C VAL A 167 11.61 10.32 1.97
N LYS A 168 11.84 9.22 1.26
CA LYS A 168 13.12 8.52 1.23
C LYS A 168 14.26 9.40 0.70
N SER A 169 13.97 10.32 -0.21
CA SER A 169 14.98 11.28 -0.69
C SER A 169 15.41 12.30 0.36
N PHE A 170 14.53 12.61 1.32
CA PHE A 170 14.83 13.52 2.44
C PHE A 170 15.45 12.79 3.64
N ASN A 171 14.99 11.56 3.91
CA ASN A 171 15.44 10.75 5.02
C ASN A 171 15.35 9.27 4.64
N ARG A 172 16.51 8.64 4.43
CA ARG A 172 16.61 7.24 3.98
C ARG A 172 16.35 6.24 5.10
N ASP A 173 16.59 6.64 6.35
CA ASP A 173 16.54 5.77 7.53
C ASP A 173 15.21 5.86 8.27
N ILE A 174 14.24 6.59 7.71
CA ILE A 174 12.92 6.73 8.31
C ILE A 174 12.16 5.41 8.27
N HIS A 175 11.62 5.02 9.42
CA HIS A 175 10.88 3.78 9.58
C HIS A 175 9.37 4.02 9.46
N VAL A 176 8.69 3.28 8.60
CA VAL A 176 7.23 3.33 8.44
C VAL A 176 6.54 2.26 9.28
N TYR A 177 5.78 2.67 10.28
CA TYR A 177 4.94 1.80 11.10
C TYR A 177 3.49 1.88 10.63
N SER A 178 2.79 0.75 10.57
CA SER A 178 1.40 0.68 10.10
C SER A 178 0.50 -0.12 11.04
N GLY A 179 -0.68 0.41 11.36
CA GLY A 179 -1.73 -0.31 12.11
C GLY A 179 -2.73 -1.06 11.22
N GLY A 180 -2.55 -1.08 9.89
CA GLY A 180 -3.48 -1.75 8.97
C GLY A 180 -3.65 -1.11 7.60
N ALA A 181 -2.83 -0.11 7.27
CA ALA A 181 -2.90 0.64 6.03
C ALA A 181 -2.20 -0.09 4.86
N MET A 182 -2.73 -1.25 4.46
CA MET A 182 -2.06 -2.17 3.53
C MET A 182 -1.63 -1.54 2.19
N LEU A 183 -2.41 -0.62 1.62
CA LEU A 183 -2.05 0.03 0.35
C LEU A 183 -0.84 0.95 0.51
N ALA A 184 -0.82 1.74 1.59
CA ALA A 184 0.30 2.63 1.92
C ALA A 184 1.53 1.83 2.37
N SER A 185 1.33 0.73 3.11
CA SER A 185 2.40 -0.20 3.47
C SER A 185 3.08 -0.80 2.25
N ASN A 186 2.31 -1.30 1.26
CA ASN A 186 2.90 -1.78 0.00
C ASN A 186 3.69 -0.67 -0.71
N ALA A 187 3.17 0.56 -0.74
CA ALA A 187 3.86 1.69 -1.35
C ALA A 187 5.18 2.05 -0.64
N SER A 188 5.23 1.99 0.69
CA SER A 188 6.48 2.20 1.45
C SER A 188 7.49 1.07 1.26
N ILE A 189 7.02 -0.18 1.20
CA ILE A 189 7.86 -1.35 0.95
C ILE A 189 8.45 -1.28 -0.46
N ASP A 190 7.66 -0.92 -1.46
CA ASP A 190 8.10 -0.85 -2.87
C ASP A 190 9.21 0.19 -3.13
N VAL A 191 9.31 1.21 -2.27
CA VAL A 191 10.42 2.19 -2.32
C VAL A 191 11.60 1.79 -1.42
N ASN A 192 11.56 0.62 -0.80
CA ASN A 192 12.54 0.07 0.15
C ASN A 192 12.76 0.98 1.36
N LEU A 193 11.71 1.44 2.02
CA LEU A 193 11.79 1.99 3.38
C LEU A 193 11.64 0.85 4.39
N LYS A 194 12.29 0.95 5.55
CA LYS A 194 12.07 0.00 6.65
C LYS A 194 10.62 0.10 7.11
N THR A 195 9.95 -1.04 7.24
CA THR A 195 8.52 -1.12 7.53
C THR A 195 8.21 -2.12 8.63
N SER A 196 7.33 -1.72 9.56
CA SER A 196 6.79 -2.64 10.56
C SER A 196 5.27 -2.61 10.60
N TYR A 197 4.67 -3.78 10.74
CA TYR A 197 3.24 -3.94 10.92
C TYR A 197 2.91 -4.16 12.38
N LEU A 198 2.02 -3.33 12.94
CA LEU A 198 1.58 -3.40 14.33
C LEU A 198 0.18 -3.98 14.37
N LEU A 199 0.04 -5.19 14.90
CA LEU A 199 -1.26 -5.84 15.09
C LEU A 199 -1.89 -5.43 16.43
N HIS A 200 -3.22 -5.53 16.47
CA HIS A 200 -4.04 -5.12 17.62
C HIS A 200 -4.96 -6.25 18.12
N GLY A 201 -4.56 -7.52 18.00
CA GLY A 201 -5.36 -8.65 18.52
C GLY A 201 -6.46 -9.15 17.58
N HIS A 202 -6.45 -8.74 16.31
CA HIS A 202 -7.40 -9.19 15.29
C HIS A 202 -6.68 -9.42 13.97
N ILE A 203 -5.98 -10.54 13.88
CA ILE A 203 -5.43 -11.00 12.60
C ILE A 203 -6.59 -11.40 11.70
N GLY A 204 -6.63 -10.80 10.51
CA GLY A 204 -7.57 -11.18 9.47
C GLY A 204 -7.28 -12.58 8.92
N ILE A 205 -7.62 -12.81 7.65
CA ILE A 205 -7.17 -14.01 6.94
C ILE A 205 -6.00 -13.57 6.05
N PRO A 206 -4.75 -13.60 6.57
CA PRO A 206 -3.59 -13.24 5.79
C PRO A 206 -3.36 -14.33 4.76
N HIS A 207 -3.24 -13.93 3.50
CA HIS A 207 -2.82 -14.84 2.45
C HIS A 207 -1.39 -14.48 2.09
N SER A 208 -0.42 -15.37 2.36
CA SER A 208 1.02 -15.11 2.21
C SER A 208 1.41 -14.48 0.87
N ILE A 209 0.78 -14.93 -0.22
CA ILE A 209 0.99 -14.39 -1.57
C ILE A 209 0.75 -12.88 -1.67
N VAL A 210 -0.22 -12.33 -0.95
CA VAL A 210 -0.68 -10.93 -1.06
C VAL A 210 -0.42 -10.11 0.21
N PHE A 211 -0.05 -10.76 1.32
CA PHE A 211 0.37 -10.09 2.54
C PHE A 211 1.64 -9.27 2.26
N PRO A 212 1.71 -7.97 2.61
CA PRO A 212 2.89 -7.17 2.33
C PRO A 212 4.13 -7.72 3.03
N SER A 213 5.26 -7.72 2.34
CA SER A 213 6.55 -8.17 2.89
C SER A 213 7.14 -7.11 3.82
N PHE A 214 6.59 -6.98 5.02
CA PHE A 214 7.12 -6.13 6.08
C PHE A 214 8.48 -6.65 6.58
N ASP A 215 9.34 -5.75 7.07
CA ASP A 215 10.60 -6.15 7.71
C ASP A 215 10.35 -6.76 9.09
N GLU A 216 9.34 -6.24 9.81
CA GLU A 216 8.95 -6.72 11.13
C GLU A 216 7.42 -6.76 11.25
N VAL A 217 6.89 -7.80 11.91
CA VAL A 217 5.48 -7.91 12.27
C VAL A 217 5.36 -8.09 13.77
N TYR A 218 4.76 -7.13 14.45
CA TYR A 218 4.52 -7.16 15.89
C TYR A 218 3.10 -7.66 16.13
N VAL A 219 3.01 -8.85 16.74
CA VAL A 219 1.76 -9.53 17.10
C VAL A 219 1.38 -9.26 18.56
N TYR A 220 0.10 -9.48 18.90
CA TYR A 220 -0.40 -9.33 20.26
C TYR A 220 -0.18 -10.58 21.11
N SER A 221 -0.18 -11.78 20.51
CA SER A 221 -0.03 -13.05 21.24
C SER A 221 0.84 -14.08 20.51
N ASN A 222 1.25 -15.14 21.22
CA ASN A 222 1.97 -16.26 20.60
C ASN A 222 1.07 -17.05 19.63
N ASP A 223 -0.23 -17.16 19.89
CA ASP A 223 -1.16 -17.84 18.98
C ASP A 223 -1.23 -17.12 17.62
N GLU A 224 -1.26 -15.79 17.67
CA GLU A 224 -1.18 -14.93 16.49
C GLU A 224 0.12 -15.13 15.70
N LYS A 225 1.25 -15.25 16.40
CA LYS A 225 2.55 -15.56 15.80
C LYS A 225 2.51 -16.89 15.06
N LEU A 226 2.10 -17.95 15.76
CA LEU A 226 2.04 -19.30 15.20
C LEU A 226 1.10 -19.37 14.00
N TYR A 227 -0.03 -18.67 14.07
CA TYR A 227 -0.97 -18.60 12.95
C TYR A 227 -0.36 -17.94 11.71
N LEU A 228 0.36 -16.82 11.85
CA LEU A 228 1.05 -16.16 10.73
C LEU A 228 2.15 -17.03 10.14
N GLU A 229 2.99 -17.62 10.99
CA GLU A 229 4.07 -18.52 10.56
C GLU A 229 3.52 -19.73 9.81
N SER A 230 2.44 -20.34 10.31
CA SER A 230 1.76 -21.46 9.63
C SER A 230 1.10 -21.06 8.30
N SER A 231 0.76 -19.78 8.13
CA SER A 231 0.18 -19.23 6.91
C SER A 231 1.25 -18.81 5.89
N GLY A 232 2.53 -18.92 6.23
CA GLY A 232 3.66 -18.54 5.38
C GLY A 232 3.92 -17.03 5.33
N VAL A 233 3.60 -16.31 6.42
CA VAL A 233 3.91 -14.89 6.63
C VAL A 233 5.15 -14.76 7.51
#